data_AF-A0A653KT89-F1
#
_entry.id   AF-A0A653KT89-F1
#
_cell.length_a   1.000
_cell.length_b   1.000
_cell.length_c   1.000
_cell.angle_alpha   90.00
_cell.angle_beta   90.00
_cell.angle_gamma   90.00
#
_symmetry.space_group_name_H-M   'P 1'
#
loop_
_entity.id
_entity.type
_entity.pdbx_description
1 polymer ?
#
loop_
_entity_poly.entity_id
_entity_poly.type
_entity_poly.pdbx_seq_one_letter_code
_entity_poly.pdbx_strand_id
1 'polypeptide(L)'
;MGWAMSDKPDAELAIKALEMAYQQRGCPSGVLFHSDQGSQYGSRAFRQRLWRYRMTQSMSRRGNCWDNAPMERLFRSLKSEWLPRDAASSLNWAVNERRNLVIEHLRSWWRLYHLKWCPG
;
A
#
# COMPACT_ATOMS: atom_id res chain seq x y z
N MET A 1 3.30 -1.82 9.81
CA MET A 1 2.55 -1.57 8.55
C MET A 1 2.74 -0.12 8.20
N GLY A 2 3.12 0.22 6.97
CA GLY A 2 3.32 1.62 6.55
C GLY A 2 2.25 2.06 5.57
N TRP A 3 1.99 3.36 5.51
CA TRP A 3 1.00 3.99 4.65
C TRP A 3 1.48 5.39 4.25
N ALA A 4 0.96 5.91 3.15
CA ALA A 4 1.18 7.27 2.69
C ALA A 4 -0.04 7.71 1.86
N MET A 5 -0.19 9.02 1.66
CA MET A 5 -1.29 9.59 0.87
C MET A 5 -0.73 10.56 -0.17
N SER A 6 -1.28 10.49 -1.38
CA SER A 6 -1.02 11.44 -2.47
C SER A 6 -2.27 11.55 -3.35
N ASP A 7 -2.36 12.65 -4.07
CA ASP A 7 -3.29 12.89 -5.17
C ASP A 7 -3.10 11.93 -6.36
N LYS A 8 -1.90 11.36 -6.52
CA LYS A 8 -1.54 10.47 -7.63
C LYS A 8 -1.13 9.08 -7.12
N PRO A 9 -1.66 7.99 -7.73
CA PRO A 9 -1.23 6.64 -7.42
C PRO A 9 0.08 6.32 -8.18
N ASP A 10 1.19 6.94 -7.75
CA ASP A 10 2.49 6.80 -8.39
C ASP A 10 3.51 5.98 -7.55
N ALA A 11 4.71 5.80 -8.12
CA ALA A 11 5.78 5.08 -7.46
C ALA A 11 6.27 5.75 -6.17
N GLU A 12 6.22 7.08 -6.10
CA GLU A 12 6.67 7.85 -4.92
C GLU A 12 5.73 7.62 -3.72
N LEU A 13 4.43 7.55 -3.97
CA LEU A 13 3.45 7.16 -2.95
C LEU A 13 3.77 5.76 -2.38
N ALA A 14 4.03 4.79 -3.24
CA ALA A 14 4.37 3.43 -2.83
C ALA A 14 5.70 3.38 -2.05
N ILE A 15 6.70 4.16 -2.46
CA ILE A 15 8.00 4.29 -1.78
C ILE A 15 7.82 4.87 -0.37
N LYS A 16 7.02 5.93 -0.20
CA LYS A 16 6.76 6.54 1.12
C LYS A 16 6.09 5.57 2.08
N ALA A 17 5.10 4.80 1.60
CA ALA A 17 4.44 3.77 2.40
C ALA A 17 5.42 2.66 2.80
N LEU A 18 6.27 2.20 1.88
CA LEU A 18 7.32 1.23 2.14
C LEU A 18 8.33 1.73 3.18
N GLU A 19 8.79 2.98 3.05
CA GLU A 19 9.76 3.60 3.95
C GLU A 19 9.23 3.69 5.38
N MET A 20 7.98 4.12 5.56
CA MET A 20 7.32 4.10 6.86
C MET A 20 7.24 2.68 7.43
N ALA A 21 6.87 1.70 6.59
CA ALA A 21 6.77 0.30 7.03
C ALA A 21 8.13 -0.26 7.47
N TYR A 22 9.19 0.09 6.74
CA TYR A 22 10.57 -0.34 6.99
C TYR A 22 11.08 0.23 8.31
N GLN A 23 10.94 1.53 8.53
CA GLN A 23 11.38 2.19 9.77
C GLN A 23 10.62 1.67 11.00
N GLN A 24 9.29 1.55 10.91
CA GLN A 24 8.47 1.05 12.02
C GLN A 24 8.78 -0.40 12.42
N ARG A 25 9.34 -1.20 11.50
CA ARG A 25 9.75 -2.59 11.75
C ARG A 25 11.19 -2.71 12.21
N GLY A 26 11.89 -1.59 12.49
CA GLY A 26 13.28 -1.61 12.93
C GLY A 26 14.27 -1.90 11.81
N CYS A 27 13.99 -1.46 10.59
CA CYS A 27 14.89 -1.54 9.44
C CYS A 27 15.36 -2.97 9.08
N PRO A 28 14.42 -3.94 8.88
CA PRO A 28 14.77 -5.34 8.66
C PRO A 28 15.47 -5.57 7.31
N SER A 29 16.46 -6.46 7.26
CA SER A 29 17.14 -6.88 6.02
C SER A 29 16.77 -8.31 5.62
N GLY A 30 16.87 -8.65 4.32
CA GLY A 30 16.62 -10.01 3.84
C GLY A 30 15.15 -10.38 3.76
N VAL A 31 14.26 -9.38 3.75
CA VAL A 31 12.81 -9.59 3.67
C VAL A 31 12.34 -9.66 2.21
N LEU A 32 11.35 -10.50 1.96
CA LEU A 32 10.62 -10.53 0.70
C LEU A 32 9.66 -9.32 0.63
N PHE A 33 9.53 -8.66 -0.50
CA PHE A 33 8.46 -7.70 -0.77
C PHE A 33 7.59 -8.27 -1.88
N HIS A 34 6.35 -8.64 -1.54
CA HIS A 34 5.41 -9.22 -2.49
C HIS A 34 4.39 -8.17 -2.97
N SER A 35 4.24 -8.02 -4.28
CA SER A 35 3.25 -7.12 -4.90
C SER A 35 2.63 -7.72 -6.15
N ASP A 36 1.63 -7.04 -6.72
CA ASP A 36 1.22 -7.28 -8.10
C ASP A 36 2.25 -6.69 -9.10
N GLN A 37 1.95 -6.81 -10.40
CA GLN A 37 2.75 -6.25 -11.51
C GLN A 37 2.39 -4.79 -11.83
N GLY A 38 1.82 -4.04 -10.90
CA GLY A 38 1.49 -2.63 -11.08
C GLY A 38 2.71 -1.78 -11.48
N SER A 39 2.49 -0.78 -12.34
CA SER A 39 3.56 0.05 -12.90
C SER A 39 4.38 0.78 -11.82
N GLN A 40 3.75 1.17 -10.72
CA GLN A 40 4.40 1.73 -9.54
C GLN A 40 5.50 0.80 -8.96
N TYR A 41 5.23 -0.50 -8.86
CA TYR A 41 6.15 -1.49 -8.28
C TYR A 41 7.23 -1.95 -9.28
N GLY A 42 6.95 -1.85 -10.57
CA GLY A 42 7.91 -2.10 -11.65
C GLY A 42 8.88 -0.94 -11.90
N SER A 43 8.60 0.25 -11.35
CA SER A 43 9.38 1.46 -11.60
C SER A 43 10.84 1.33 -11.11
N ARG A 44 11.74 2.03 -11.81
CA ARG A 44 13.17 2.08 -11.45
C ARG A 44 13.38 2.61 -10.03
N ALA A 45 12.65 3.66 -9.65
CA ALA A 45 12.74 4.27 -8.32
C ALA A 45 12.36 3.26 -7.21
N PHE A 46 11.28 2.51 -7.41
CA PHE A 46 10.82 1.51 -6.45
C PHE A 46 11.83 0.37 -6.30
N ARG A 47 12.32 -0.17 -7.42
CA ARG A 47 13.33 -1.25 -7.43
C ARG A 47 14.64 -0.82 -6.76
N GLN A 48 15.09 0.41 -7.01
CA GLN A 48 16.26 0.97 -6.33
C GLN A 48 16.05 1.07 -4.83
N ARG A 49 14.84 1.40 -4.37
CA ARG A 49 14.52 1.48 -2.95
C ARG A 49 14.57 0.10 -2.28
N LEU A 50 13.97 -0.92 -2.90
CA LEU A 50 14.05 -2.29 -2.41
C LEU A 50 15.50 -2.79 -2.31
N TRP A 51 16.31 -2.48 -3.33
CA TRP A 51 17.74 -2.84 -3.33
C TRP A 51 18.49 -2.19 -2.16
N ARG A 52 18.27 -0.89 -1.90
CA ARG A 52 18.87 -0.17 -0.76
C ARG A 52 18.50 -0.80 0.58
N TYR A 53 17.26 -1.29 0.71
CA TYR A 53 16.77 -1.95 1.92
C TYR A 53 17.10 -3.45 1.98
N ARG A 54 17.85 -3.99 0.99
CA ARG A 54 18.19 -5.41 0.89
C ARG A 54 16.94 -6.31 0.93
N MET A 55 15.91 -5.91 0.20
CA MET A 55 14.66 -6.64 0.06
C MET A 55 14.62 -7.37 -1.28
N THR A 56 14.12 -8.60 -1.26
CA THR A 56 13.89 -9.38 -2.49
C THR A 56 12.50 -9.08 -3.00
N GLN A 57 12.36 -8.66 -4.26
CA GLN A 57 11.04 -8.42 -4.85
C GLN A 57 10.44 -9.74 -5.36
N SER A 58 9.16 -9.97 -5.06
CA SER A 58 8.32 -11.02 -5.64
C SER A 58 7.08 -10.36 -6.23
N MET A 59 6.76 -10.67 -7.49
CA MET A 59 5.54 -10.16 -8.12
C MET A 59 4.62 -11.32 -8.48
N SER A 60 3.31 -11.15 -8.27
CA SER A 60 2.31 -12.11 -8.72
C SER A 60 2.27 -12.22 -10.26
N ARG A 61 1.65 -13.29 -10.77
CA ARG A 61 1.49 -13.48 -12.22
C ARG A 61 0.48 -12.49 -12.78
N ARG A 62 0.72 -12.03 -14.01
CA ARG A 62 -0.21 -11.19 -14.76
C ARG A 62 -1.58 -11.90 -14.84
N GLY A 63 -2.64 -11.25 -14.35
CA GLY A 63 -3.99 -11.81 -14.33
C GLY A 63 -4.41 -12.54 -13.05
N ASN A 64 -3.56 -12.62 -12.01
CA ASN A 64 -4.00 -13.12 -10.70
C ASN A 64 -4.69 -12.01 -9.89
N CYS A 65 -5.95 -11.72 -10.21
CA CYS A 65 -6.76 -10.71 -9.52
C CYS A 65 -6.99 -11.05 -8.04
N TRP A 66 -6.85 -12.31 -7.63
CA TRP A 66 -7.06 -12.74 -6.24
C TRP A 66 -6.05 -12.16 -5.25
N ASP A 67 -4.80 -11.92 -5.68
CA ASP A 67 -3.77 -11.33 -4.81
C ASP A 67 -4.01 -9.83 -4.58
N ASN A 68 -4.60 -9.14 -5.57
CA ASN A 68 -4.92 -7.71 -5.50
C ASN A 68 -6.35 -7.44 -5.02
N ALA A 69 -7.26 -8.42 -5.12
CA ALA A 69 -8.67 -8.28 -4.76
C ALA A 69 -8.92 -7.77 -3.33
N PRO A 70 -8.17 -8.17 -2.29
CA PRO A 70 -8.33 -7.63 -0.94
C PRO A 70 -8.03 -6.13 -0.91
N MET A 71 -6.97 -5.74 -1.62
CA MET A 71 -6.48 -4.38 -1.67
C MET A 71 -7.41 -3.48 -2.54
N GLU A 72 -7.87 -3.98 -3.68
CA GLU A 72 -8.86 -3.31 -4.54
C GLU A 72 -10.20 -3.15 -3.83
N ARG A 73 -10.66 -4.16 -3.09
CA ARG A 73 -11.90 -4.11 -2.31
C ARG A 73 -11.82 -3.05 -1.22
N LEU A 74 -10.69 -2.98 -0.52
CA LEU A 74 -10.42 -1.95 0.48
C LEU A 74 -10.46 -0.54 -0.13
N PHE A 75 -9.78 -0.30 -1.26
CA PHE A 75 -9.87 1.00 -1.94
C PHE A 75 -11.27 1.31 -2.47
N ARG A 76 -12.03 0.29 -2.88
CA ARG A 76 -13.42 0.47 -3.31
C ARG A 76 -14.31 0.89 -2.15
N SER A 77 -14.23 0.21 -1.00
CA SER A 77 -14.94 0.58 0.23
C SER A 77 -14.57 1.99 0.69
N LEU A 78 -13.27 2.34 0.64
CA LEU A 78 -12.80 3.68 0.96
C LEU A 78 -13.48 4.75 0.09
N LYS A 79 -13.55 4.51 -1.22
CA LYS A 79 -14.16 5.45 -2.18
C LYS A 79 -15.69 5.51 -2.05
N SER A 80 -16.36 4.40 -1.75
CA SER A 80 -17.82 4.36 -1.70
C SER A 80 -18.41 4.84 -0.38
N GLU A 81 -17.73 4.58 0.74
CA GLU A 81 -18.23 4.91 2.08
C GLU A 81 -17.75 6.29 2.57
N TRP A 82 -16.57 6.74 2.12
CA TRP A 82 -15.89 7.87 2.76
C TRP A 82 -15.66 9.08 1.84
N LEU A 83 -15.88 8.95 0.52
CA LEU A 83 -15.84 10.06 -0.42
C LEU A 83 -17.26 10.38 -0.94
N PRO A 84 -17.75 11.61 -0.75
CA PRO A 84 -18.96 12.06 -1.43
C PRO A 84 -18.77 11.96 -2.96
N ARG A 85 -19.83 11.57 -3.69
CA ARG A 85 -19.79 11.44 -5.16
C ARG A 85 -19.31 12.70 -5.87
N ASP A 86 -19.49 13.87 -5.25
CA ASP A 86 -19.17 15.19 -5.80
C ASP A 86 -17.88 15.82 -5.25
N ALA A 87 -17.15 15.15 -4.35
CA ALA A 87 -15.98 15.71 -3.66
C ALA A 87 -14.65 15.57 -4.43
N ALA A 88 -14.69 15.17 -5.71
CA ALA A 88 -13.49 14.99 -6.53
C ALA A 88 -12.62 16.26 -6.60
N SER A 89 -13.22 17.44 -6.45
CA SER A 89 -12.54 18.74 -6.44
C SER A 89 -11.69 19.00 -5.20
N SER A 90 -11.85 18.20 -4.13
CA SER A 90 -11.22 18.47 -2.86
C SER A 90 -10.93 17.16 -2.10
N LEU A 91 -10.43 16.17 -2.83
CA LEU A 91 -10.01 14.87 -2.28
C LEU A 91 -8.99 15.02 -1.13
N ASN A 92 -8.16 16.07 -1.19
CA ASN A 92 -7.04 16.26 -0.28
C ASN A 92 -7.47 16.71 1.14
N TRP A 93 -8.46 17.60 1.29
CA TRP A 93 -8.92 18.00 2.64
C TRP A 93 -9.70 16.88 3.32
N ALA A 94 -10.61 16.21 2.60
CA ALA A 94 -11.47 15.18 3.17
C ALA A 94 -10.66 13.97 3.64
N VAL A 95 -9.64 13.59 2.87
CA VAL A 95 -8.71 12.51 3.21
C VAL A 95 -7.75 12.93 4.33
N ASN A 96 -7.28 14.18 4.35
CA ASN A 96 -6.37 14.64 5.40
C ASN A 96 -7.07 14.84 6.75
N GLU A 97 -8.33 15.30 6.75
CA GLU A 97 -9.18 15.44 7.93
C GLU A 97 -9.56 14.07 8.52
N ARG A 98 -9.95 13.13 7.65
CA ARG A 98 -10.31 11.75 8.04
C ARG A 98 -9.14 10.78 8.03
N ARG A 99 -7.91 11.30 7.98
CA ARG A 99 -6.67 10.50 7.87
C ARG A 99 -6.60 9.41 8.93
N ASN A 100 -6.88 9.76 10.18
CA ASN A 100 -6.82 8.80 11.29
C ASN A 100 -7.85 7.68 11.13
N LEU A 101 -9.07 8.01 10.68
CA LEU A 101 -10.11 7.02 10.43
C LEU A 101 -9.76 6.10 9.26
N VAL A 102 -9.19 6.64 8.18
CA VAL A 102 -8.69 5.84 7.05
C VAL A 102 -7.60 4.88 7.54
N ILE A 103 -6.65 5.35 8.34
CA ILE A 103 -5.57 4.52 8.88
C ILE A 103 -6.12 3.45 9.84
N GLU A 104 -7.06 3.80 10.70
CA GLU A 104 -7.71 2.84 11.59
C GLU A 104 -8.48 1.78 10.82
N HIS A 105 -9.17 2.18 9.75
CA HIS A 105 -9.84 1.26 8.85
C HIS A 105 -8.82 0.33 8.17
N LEU A 106 -7.72 0.87 7.63
CA LEU A 106 -6.61 0.10 7.05
C LEU A 106 -6.01 -0.89 8.08
N ARG A 107 -5.79 -0.45 9.32
CA ARG A 107 -5.27 -1.28 10.42
C ARG A 107 -6.26 -2.36 10.83
N SER A 108 -7.55 -2.03 10.91
CA SER A 108 -8.63 -2.97 11.22
C SER A 108 -8.73 -4.05 10.14
N TRP A 109 -8.73 -3.65 8.87
CA TRP A 109 -8.70 -4.55 7.73
C TRP A 109 -7.47 -5.46 7.74
N TRP A 110 -6.29 -4.90 8.02
CA TRP A 110 -5.05 -5.69 8.13
C TRP A 110 -5.09 -6.71 9.26
N ARG A 111 -5.76 -6.39 10.38
CA ARG A 111 -6.00 -7.33 11.49
C ARG A 111 -6.98 -8.44 11.12
N LEU A 112 -8.01 -8.11 10.33
CA LEU A 112 -9.05 -9.06 9.92
C LEU A 112 -8.61 -10.00 8.78
N TYR A 113 -7.71 -9.58 7.89
CA TYR A 113 -7.22 -10.35 6.74
C TYR A 113 -5.91 -11.12 7.02
N HIS A 114 -5.70 -11.58 8.26
CA HIS A 114 -4.53 -12.36 8.67
C HIS A 114 -4.38 -13.68 7.86
N LEU A 115 -3.70 -13.63 6.71
CA LEU A 115 -3.18 -14.79 5.97
C LEU A 115 -1.65 -14.66 5.85
N LYS A 116 -1.00 -15.43 6.72
CA LYS A 116 0.41 -15.86 6.80
C LYS A 116 1.44 -15.13 5.92
N TRP A 117 2.28 -14.33 6.58
CA TRP A 117 3.70 -14.29 6.23
C TRP A 117 4.36 -15.50 6.89
N CYS A 118 4.78 -16.50 6.10
CA CYS A 118 5.65 -17.55 6.63
C CYS A 118 7.03 -16.94 6.91
N PRO A 119 7.63 -17.15 8.10
CA PRO A 119 9.08 -17.11 8.19
C PRO A 119 9.63 -18.23 7.28
N GLY A 120 10.74 -17.95 6.60
CA GLY A 120 11.50 -18.97 5.88
C GLY A 120 12.08 -20.01 6.82
#